data_AF-A0A5X0KXP0-F1
#
_entry.id   AF-A0A5X0KXP0-F1
#
_cell.length_a   1.000
_cell.length_b   1.000
_cell.length_c   1.000
_cell.angle_alpha   90.00
_cell.angle_beta   90.00
_cell.angle_gamma   90.00
#
_symmetry.space_group_name_H-M   'P 1'
#
loop_
_entity.id
_entity.type
_entity.pdbx_description
1 polymer ?
#
loop_
_entity_poly.entity_id
_entity_poly.type
_entity_poly.pdbx_seq_one_letter_code
_entity_poly.pdbx_strand_id
1 'polypeptide(L)'
;MITGTSNYDEVPTIPCKICGGYFKADDPENHKCEGQPNEQHRQQELLVSKAKASVFTMGYISQFEASDIDSDDIDLRFEVDGVETGTTVSIVDESGHAAQIITALLDELEHYKSREERVTKLVLDNSASWDALYKKVEAAEKHIAELEARKVNLSKLSVGEVMHMSGFSRDYAEGWCAGNDNAIHEIRAAGIKVKGE
;
A
#
# COMPACT_ATOMS: atom_id res chain seq x y z
N MET A 1 27.46 -3.74 -9.96
CA MET A 1 27.43 -4.76 -8.88
C MET A 1 26.70 -4.13 -7.70
N ILE A 2 25.40 -4.40 -7.56
CA ILE A 2 24.64 -4.02 -6.38
C ILE A 2 24.78 -5.21 -5.43
N THR A 3 25.52 -5.03 -4.35
CA THR A 3 25.72 -6.04 -3.31
C THR A 3 24.43 -6.19 -2.51
N GLY A 4 23.63 -7.19 -2.87
CA GLY A 4 22.47 -7.62 -2.08
C GLY A 4 22.94 -8.41 -0.86
N THR A 5 22.83 -7.82 0.32
CA THR A 5 22.84 -8.58 1.58
C THR A 5 21.42 -9.04 1.85
N SER A 6 21.02 -10.16 1.26
CA SER A 6 19.79 -10.86 1.65
C SER A 6 20.01 -11.55 2.99
N ASN A 7 19.65 -10.88 4.08
CA ASN A 7 19.44 -11.54 5.38
C ASN A 7 18.23 -12.46 5.24
N TYR A 8 18.47 -13.75 4.96
CA TYR A 8 17.42 -14.77 4.88
C TYR A 8 16.84 -15.17 6.25
N ASP A 9 17.34 -14.56 7.34
CA ASP A 9 16.91 -14.79 8.73
C ASP A 9 15.95 -13.73 9.28
N GLU A 10 15.59 -12.72 8.48
CA GLU A 10 14.64 -11.70 8.90
C GLU A 10 13.20 -12.20 8.71
N VAL A 11 12.59 -12.63 9.81
CA VAL A 11 11.17 -13.00 9.83
C VAL A 11 10.34 -11.84 9.28
N PRO A 12 9.48 -12.07 8.26
CA PRO A 12 8.65 -11.02 7.69
C PRO A 12 7.80 -10.34 8.75
N THR A 13 7.82 -9.01 8.79
CA THR A 13 6.89 -8.25 9.62
C THR A 13 5.58 -8.03 8.87
N ILE A 14 4.46 -8.32 9.50
CA ILE A 14 3.12 -8.10 8.96
C ILE A 14 2.42 -6.93 9.70
N PRO A 15 1.60 -6.13 8.99
CA PRO A 15 0.88 -5.03 9.61
C PRO A 15 -0.29 -5.54 10.45
N CYS A 16 -0.43 -5.01 11.66
CA CYS A 16 -1.58 -5.19 12.52
C CYS A 16 -2.79 -4.43 11.95
N LYS A 17 -3.86 -5.17 11.67
CA LYS A 17 -5.11 -4.61 11.13
C LYS A 17 -5.88 -3.71 12.12
N ILE A 18 -5.44 -3.66 13.39
CA ILE A 18 -6.13 -2.95 14.46
C ILE A 18 -5.41 -1.63 14.77
N CYS A 19 -4.08 -1.65 15.00
CA CYS A 19 -3.31 -0.45 15.36
C CYS A 19 -2.42 0.09 14.23
N GLY A 20 -2.30 -0.59 13.09
CA GLY A 20 -1.43 -0.19 11.99
C GLY A 20 0.08 -0.39 12.24
N GLY A 21 0.49 -0.85 13.43
CA GLY A 21 1.86 -1.23 13.74
C GLY A 21 2.31 -2.52 13.05
N TYR A 22 3.60 -2.85 13.09
CA TYR A 22 4.16 -4.06 12.47
C TYR A 22 4.59 -5.06 13.54
N PHE A 23 4.40 -6.35 13.27
CA PHE A 23 4.83 -7.44 14.15
C PHE A 23 5.37 -8.63 13.36
N LYS A 24 6.20 -9.48 13.97
CA LYS A 24 6.79 -10.64 13.28
C LYS A 24 5.74 -11.70 12.99
N ALA A 25 5.75 -12.25 11.78
CA ALA A 25 4.75 -13.23 11.34
C ALA A 25 4.76 -14.54 12.15
N ASP A 26 5.88 -14.91 12.77
CA ASP A 26 6.03 -16.13 13.57
C ASP A 26 5.71 -15.96 15.07
N ASP A 27 5.59 -14.71 15.53
CA ASP A 27 5.28 -14.36 16.92
C ASP A 27 4.14 -13.33 17.01
N PRO A 28 2.93 -13.68 16.52
CA PRO A 28 1.77 -12.80 16.58
C PRO A 28 1.29 -12.52 18.01
N GLU A 29 1.53 -13.45 18.94
CA GLU A 29 1.02 -13.39 20.32
C GLU A 29 1.74 -12.35 21.18
N ASN A 30 2.99 -12.02 20.83
CA ASN A 30 3.79 -11.00 21.51
C ASN A 30 3.49 -9.57 21.03
N HIS A 31 2.64 -9.41 20.01
CA HIS A 31 2.16 -8.09 19.59
C HIS A 31 1.17 -7.51 20.61
N LYS A 32 1.63 -6.56 21.42
CA LYS A 32 0.75 -5.73 22.25
C LYS A 32 0.11 -4.64 21.41
N CYS A 33 -1.17 -4.84 21.08
CA CYS A 33 -1.96 -3.88 20.34
C CYS A 33 -2.42 -2.73 21.27
N GLU A 34 -1.67 -1.62 21.31
CA GLU A 34 -2.02 -0.44 22.13
C GLU A 34 -2.97 0.55 21.44
N GLY A 35 -3.34 0.32 20.18
CA GLY A 35 -4.29 1.16 19.45
C GLY A 35 -5.65 0.50 19.37
N GLN A 36 -6.64 0.96 20.16
CA GLN A 36 -8.04 0.74 19.79
C GLN A 36 -8.44 1.86 18.82
N PRO A 37 -8.72 1.57 17.54
CA PRO A 37 -9.12 2.60 16.56
C PRO A 37 -10.38 3.38 16.98
N ASN A 38 -11.11 2.90 17.99
CA ASN A 38 -12.34 3.51 18.49
C ASN A 38 -12.15 4.60 19.55
N GLU A 39 -11.05 4.63 20.31
CA GLU A 39 -10.88 5.61 21.40
C GLU A 39 -10.54 6.99 20.83
N GLN A 40 -9.54 7.05 19.93
CA GLN A 40 -9.08 8.28 19.29
C GLN A 40 -10.15 8.90 18.40
N HIS A 41 -10.86 8.09 17.61
CA HIS A 41 -11.96 8.58 16.77
C HIS A 41 -13.13 9.11 17.62
N ARG A 42 -13.50 8.43 18.72
CA ARG A 42 -14.51 8.95 19.67
C ARG A 42 -14.05 10.23 20.34
N GLN A 43 -12.77 10.34 20.71
CA GLN A 43 -12.23 11.53 21.33
C GLN A 43 -12.24 12.71 20.35
N GLN A 44 -11.90 12.48 19.08
CA GLN A 44 -11.97 13.49 18.02
C GLN A 44 -13.41 13.94 17.76
N GLU A 45 -14.37 13.02 17.65
CA GLU A 45 -15.80 13.35 17.51
C GLU A 45 -16.33 14.17 18.70
N LEU A 46 -15.91 13.81 19.92
CA LEU A 46 -16.23 14.57 21.12
C LEU A 46 -15.62 15.98 21.08
N LEU A 47 -14.38 16.14 20.62
CA LEU A 47 -13.75 17.46 20.48
C LEU A 47 -14.45 18.31 19.41
N VAL A 48 -14.80 17.72 18.27
CA VAL A 48 -15.55 18.39 17.19
C VAL A 48 -16.92 18.86 17.69
N SER A 49 -17.65 18.03 18.42
CA SER A 49 -18.95 18.42 18.99
C SER A 49 -18.83 19.55 20.02
N LYS A 50 -17.80 19.52 20.87
CA LYS A 50 -17.51 20.62 21.82
C LYS A 50 -17.13 21.91 21.09
N ALA A 51 -16.30 21.84 20.06
CA ALA A 51 -15.94 23.00 19.25
C ALA A 51 -17.17 23.62 18.56
N LYS A 52 -18.06 22.78 17.99
CA LYS A 52 -19.33 23.23 17.41
C LYS A 52 -20.24 23.92 18.45
N ALA A 53 -20.32 23.38 19.66
CA ALA A 53 -21.07 24.02 20.74
C ALA A 53 -20.46 25.37 21.15
N SER A 54 -19.12 25.48 21.19
CA SER A 54 -18.44 26.75 21.46
C SER A 54 -18.72 27.78 20.37
N VAL A 55 -18.59 27.39 19.10
CA VAL A 55 -18.94 28.25 17.94
C VAL A 55 -20.38 28.73 18.02
N PHE A 56 -21.31 27.85 18.38
CA PHE A 56 -22.71 28.24 18.51
C PHE A 56 -22.89 29.36 19.55
N THR A 57 -22.34 29.18 20.75
CA THR A 57 -22.43 30.19 21.81
C THR A 57 -21.73 31.49 21.43
N MET A 58 -20.49 31.40 20.91
CA MET A 58 -19.69 32.57 20.54
C MET A 58 -20.29 33.33 19.36
N GLY A 59 -20.79 32.60 18.37
CA GLY A 59 -21.51 33.17 17.24
C GLY A 59 -22.82 33.84 17.66
N TYR A 60 -23.50 33.33 18.69
CA TYR A 60 -24.69 33.97 19.25
C TYR A 60 -24.34 35.28 19.98
N ILE A 61 -23.28 35.28 20.79
CA ILE A 61 -22.79 36.50 21.48
C ILE A 61 -22.40 37.57 20.46
N SER A 62 -21.76 37.17 19.36
CA SER A 62 -21.31 38.12 18.31
C SER A 62 -22.45 38.80 17.52
N GLN A 63 -23.71 38.40 17.73
CA GLN A 63 -24.87 38.99 17.06
C GLN A 63 -25.49 40.16 17.84
N PHE A 64 -25.04 40.41 19.06
CA PHE A 64 -25.49 41.55 19.85
C PHE A 64 -24.80 42.83 19.38
N GLU A 65 -25.50 43.96 19.49
CA GLU A 65 -24.85 45.26 19.40
C GLU A 65 -24.01 45.46 20.66
N ALA A 66 -22.79 46.00 20.55
CA ALA A 66 -21.91 46.22 21.69
C ALA A 66 -22.57 47.08 22.79
N SER A 67 -23.48 47.98 22.42
CA SER A 67 -24.25 48.80 23.37
C SER A 67 -25.27 48.02 24.20
N ASP A 68 -25.66 46.82 23.76
CA ASP A 68 -26.65 45.99 24.44
C ASP A 68 -26.00 45.05 25.47
N ILE A 69 -24.66 44.94 25.46
CA ILE A 69 -23.90 44.21 26.46
C ILE A 69 -23.31 45.20 27.45
N ASP A 70 -23.78 45.11 28.70
CA ASP A 70 -23.20 45.89 29.79
C ASP A 70 -21.71 45.54 29.93
N SER A 71 -20.84 46.54 29.73
CA SER A 71 -19.39 46.38 29.78
C SER A 71 -18.83 45.40 28.72
N ASP A 72 -19.30 45.52 27.47
CA ASP A 72 -18.70 44.82 26.32
C ASP A 72 -17.18 45.04 26.22
N ASP A 73 -16.74 46.26 26.51
CA ASP A 73 -15.33 46.63 26.56
C ASP A 73 -14.68 46.20 27.89
N ILE A 74 -13.87 45.16 27.85
CA ILE A 74 -13.03 44.74 28.96
C ILE A 74 -11.71 45.49 28.90
N ASP A 75 -11.49 46.34 29.90
CA ASP A 75 -10.30 47.14 30.00
C ASP A 75 -9.15 46.39 30.69
N LEU A 76 -8.25 45.81 29.91
CA LEU A 76 -7.09 45.09 30.44
C LEU A 76 -5.92 46.06 30.60
N ARG A 77 -5.32 46.10 31.79
CA ARG A 77 -4.14 46.91 32.10
C ARG A 77 -3.02 46.00 32.56
N PHE A 78 -1.93 46.04 31.82
CA PHE A 78 -0.79 45.17 32.05
C PHE A 78 0.47 46.02 32.00
N GLU A 79 1.41 45.74 32.89
CA GLU A 79 2.71 46.38 32.90
C GLU A 79 3.79 45.31 32.70
N VAL A 80 4.60 45.45 31.65
CA VAL A 80 5.74 44.59 31.36
C VAL A 80 6.99 45.45 31.31
N ASP A 81 7.98 45.13 32.14
CA ASP A 81 9.23 45.88 32.28
C ASP A 81 9.04 47.39 32.51
N GLY A 82 8.00 47.76 33.25
CA GLY A 82 7.71 49.16 33.57
C GLY A 82 6.94 49.93 32.48
N VAL A 83 6.50 49.24 31.41
CA VAL A 83 5.76 49.83 30.29
C VAL A 83 4.31 49.34 30.31
N GLU A 84 3.36 50.27 30.21
CA GLU A 84 1.93 49.94 30.07
C GLU A 84 1.66 49.31 28.69
N THR A 85 1.25 48.05 28.70
CA THR A 85 0.92 47.23 27.53
C THR A 85 -0.54 46.75 27.56
N GLY A 86 -1.39 47.40 28.34
CA GLY A 86 -2.83 47.12 28.38
C GLY A 86 -3.52 47.32 27.03
N THR A 87 -4.69 46.71 26.89
CA THR A 87 -5.59 46.86 25.75
C THR A 87 -7.04 46.74 26.20
N THR A 88 -7.94 47.35 25.45
CA THR A 88 -9.38 47.11 25.60
C THR A 88 -9.77 45.99 24.63
N VAL A 89 -10.62 45.07 25.08
CA VAL A 89 -11.07 43.88 24.34
C VAL A 89 -12.60 43.90 24.34
N SER A 90 -13.23 43.80 23.17
CA SER A 90 -14.69 43.70 23.07
C SER A 90 -15.12 42.25 23.24
N ILE A 91 -16.24 41.99 23.90
CA ILE A 91 -16.76 40.62 24.01
C ILE A 91 -17.41 40.20 22.69
N VAL A 92 -18.18 41.09 22.07
CA VAL A 92 -18.85 40.87 20.77
C VAL A 92 -17.82 40.55 19.67
N ASP A 93 -16.83 41.42 19.49
CA ASP A 93 -15.87 41.30 18.40
C ASP A 93 -15.01 40.03 18.56
N GLU A 94 -14.45 39.79 19.75
CA GLU A 94 -13.62 38.62 20.00
C GLU A 94 -14.42 37.31 19.92
N SER A 95 -15.68 37.31 20.36
CA SER A 95 -16.57 36.15 20.18
C SER A 95 -16.82 35.88 18.70
N GLY A 96 -17.02 36.93 17.90
CA GLY A 96 -17.19 36.83 16.45
C GLY A 96 -15.96 36.29 15.75
N HIS A 97 -14.79 36.88 16.02
CA HIS A 97 -13.52 36.43 15.46
C HIS A 97 -13.21 34.97 15.80
N ALA A 98 -13.36 34.58 17.06
CA ALA A 98 -13.06 33.22 17.47
C ALA A 98 -14.10 32.21 16.93
N ALA A 99 -15.39 32.57 16.81
CA ALA A 99 -16.37 31.73 16.12
C ALA A 99 -15.98 31.49 14.65
N GLN A 100 -15.54 32.53 13.94
CA GLN A 100 -15.09 32.43 12.55
C GLN A 100 -13.86 31.52 12.40
N ILE A 101 -12.84 31.72 13.24
CA ILE A 101 -11.61 30.92 13.22
C ILE A 101 -11.92 29.45 13.50
N ILE A 102 -12.71 29.16 14.54
CA ILE A 102 -13.05 27.78 14.91
C ILE A 102 -13.88 27.12 13.79
N THR A 103 -14.81 27.84 13.16
CA THR A 103 -15.55 27.32 11.98
C THR A 103 -14.60 26.96 10.84
N ALA A 104 -13.67 27.85 10.48
CA ALA A 104 -12.70 27.57 9.42
C ALA A 104 -11.83 26.33 9.72
N LEU A 105 -11.41 26.16 10.98
CA LEU A 105 -10.68 24.97 11.42
C LEU A 105 -11.53 23.69 11.36
N LEU A 106 -12.82 23.77 11.69
CA LEU A 106 -13.74 22.64 11.59
C LEU A 106 -13.95 22.21 10.13
N ASP A 107 -14.10 23.16 9.21
CA ASP A 107 -14.22 22.89 7.77
C ASP A 107 -12.94 22.23 7.22
N GLU A 108 -11.76 22.71 7.62
CA GLU A 108 -10.48 22.11 7.23
C GLU A 108 -10.34 20.67 7.78
N LEU A 109 -10.78 20.44 9.02
CA LEU A 109 -10.76 19.11 9.64
C LEU A 109 -11.68 18.12 8.92
N GLU A 110 -12.87 18.57 8.50
CA GLU A 110 -13.81 17.77 7.71
C GLU A 110 -13.20 17.40 6.34
N HIS A 111 -12.53 18.36 5.68
CA HIS A 111 -11.82 18.10 4.44
C HIS A 111 -10.71 17.04 4.62
N TYR A 112 -9.91 17.12 5.68
CA TYR A 112 -8.89 16.10 5.96
C TYR A 112 -9.48 14.72 6.23
N LYS A 113 -10.58 14.63 6.98
CA LYS A 113 -11.28 13.37 7.24
C LYS A 113 -11.77 12.72 5.95
N SER A 114 -12.41 13.50 5.07
CA SER A 114 -12.84 13.02 3.75
C SER A 114 -11.67 12.53 2.89
N ARG A 115 -10.52 13.21 2.95
CA ARG A 115 -9.30 12.79 2.25
C ARG A 115 -8.76 11.47 2.78
N GLU A 116 -8.75 11.27 4.09
CA GLU A 116 -8.29 10.03 4.73
C GLU A 116 -9.16 8.82 4.34
N GLU A 117 -10.48 8.98 4.31
CA GLU A 117 -11.41 7.95 3.86
C GLU A 117 -11.15 7.54 2.40
N ARG A 118 -10.92 8.53 1.53
CA ARG A 118 -10.56 8.29 0.12
C ARG A 118 -9.24 7.54 -0.03
N VAL A 119 -8.21 7.93 0.74
CA VAL A 119 -6.90 7.26 0.73
C VAL A 119 -7.04 5.82 1.19
N THR A 120 -7.79 5.59 2.27
CA THR A 120 -8.05 4.24 2.80
C THR A 120 -8.69 3.35 1.74
N LYS A 121 -9.72 3.86 1.06
CA LYS A 121 -10.37 3.12 -0.04
C LYS A 121 -9.39 2.81 -1.17
N LEU A 122 -8.59 3.79 -1.60
CA LEU A 122 -7.60 3.60 -2.67
C LEU A 122 -6.56 2.55 -2.31
N VAL A 123 -6.09 2.53 -1.06
CA VAL A 123 -5.14 1.53 -0.57
C VAL A 123 -5.75 0.12 -0.61
N LEU A 124 -7.00 -0.04 -0.17
CA LEU A 124 -7.70 -1.32 -0.21
C LEU A 124 -7.92 -1.82 -1.65
N ASP A 125 -8.37 -0.94 -2.55
CA ASP A 125 -8.60 -1.26 -3.97
C ASP A 125 -7.27 -1.66 -4.64
N ASN A 126 -6.19 -0.93 -4.37
CA ASN A 126 -4.86 -1.26 -4.88
C ASN A 126 -4.34 -2.60 -4.34
N SER A 127 -4.54 -2.88 -3.05
CA SER A 127 -4.15 -4.16 -2.44
C SER A 127 -4.84 -5.33 -3.14
N ALA A 128 -6.15 -5.23 -3.40
CA ALA A 128 -6.89 -6.26 -4.13
C ALA A 128 -6.37 -6.47 -5.56
N SER A 129 -6.00 -5.38 -6.24
CA SER A 129 -5.38 -5.44 -7.57
C SER A 129 -4.01 -6.13 -7.53
N TRP A 130 -3.18 -5.84 -6.53
CA TRP A 130 -1.87 -6.49 -6.37
C TRP A 130 -2.00 -7.99 -6.12
N ASP A 131 -2.92 -8.43 -5.26
CA ASP A 131 -3.19 -9.85 -5.02
C ASP A 131 -3.60 -10.58 -6.31
N ALA A 132 -4.43 -9.93 -7.13
CA ALA A 132 -4.86 -10.49 -8.41
C ALA A 132 -3.69 -10.60 -9.41
N LEU A 133 -2.80 -9.60 -9.46
CA LEU A 133 -1.61 -9.64 -10.29
C LEU A 133 -0.62 -10.70 -9.82
N TYR A 134 -0.40 -10.83 -8.51
CA TYR A 134 0.50 -11.82 -7.95
C TYR A 134 0.09 -13.25 -8.35
N LYS A 135 -1.20 -13.59 -8.23
CA LYS A 135 -1.73 -14.89 -8.66
C LYS A 135 -1.52 -15.16 -10.16
N LYS A 136 -1.62 -14.13 -11.00
CA LYS A 136 -1.36 -14.27 -12.45
C LYS A 136 0.12 -14.52 -12.72
N VAL A 137 1.00 -13.84 -12.01
CA VAL A 137 2.46 -14.05 -12.12
C VAL A 137 2.81 -15.46 -11.68
N GLU A 138 2.35 -15.91 -10.51
CA GLU A 138 2.58 -17.27 -10.01
C GLU A 138 2.09 -18.34 -10.99
N ALA A 139 0.89 -18.16 -11.55
CA ALA A 139 0.36 -19.07 -12.56
C ALA A 139 1.18 -19.09 -13.86
N ALA A 140 1.65 -17.92 -14.30
CA ALA A 140 2.50 -17.79 -15.48
C ALA A 140 3.88 -18.44 -15.26
N GLU A 141 4.50 -18.22 -14.11
CA GLU A 141 5.77 -18.85 -13.72
C GLU A 141 5.65 -20.37 -13.69
N LYS A 142 4.58 -20.89 -13.09
CA LYS A 142 4.31 -22.33 -13.11
C LYS A 142 4.15 -22.87 -14.52
N HIS A 143 3.41 -22.17 -15.38
CA HIS A 143 3.22 -22.58 -16.77
C HIS A 143 4.54 -22.53 -17.57
N ILE A 144 5.39 -21.53 -17.33
CA ILE A 144 6.73 -21.46 -17.93
C ILE A 144 7.57 -22.64 -17.46
N ALA A 145 7.61 -22.95 -16.16
CA ALA A 145 8.34 -24.09 -15.63
C ALA A 145 7.85 -25.42 -16.23
N GLU A 146 6.54 -25.59 -16.41
CA GLU A 146 5.96 -26.75 -17.09
C GLU A 146 6.42 -26.84 -18.55
N LEU A 147 6.46 -25.73 -19.28
CA LEU A 147 6.95 -25.68 -20.66
C LEU A 147 8.45 -25.97 -20.75
N GLU A 148 9.26 -25.39 -19.87
CA GLU A 148 10.71 -25.62 -19.79
C GLU A 148 11.07 -27.05 -19.39
N ALA A 149 10.19 -27.75 -18.69
CA ALA A 149 10.35 -29.16 -18.37
C ALA A 149 10.04 -30.09 -19.56
N ARG A 150 9.29 -29.63 -20.57
CA ARG A 150 8.96 -30.45 -21.74
C ARG A 150 10.24 -30.78 -22.53
N LYS A 151 10.26 -32.01 -23.04
CA LYS A 151 11.32 -32.51 -23.91
C LYS A 151 10.70 -33.07 -25.18
N VAL A 152 11.29 -32.74 -26.33
CA VAL A 152 10.96 -33.35 -27.62
C VAL A 152 11.45 -34.79 -27.61
N ASN A 153 10.60 -35.72 -28.06
CA ASN A 153 11.00 -37.10 -28.22
C ASN A 153 11.55 -37.33 -29.63
N LEU A 154 12.88 -37.40 -29.77
CA LEU A 154 13.53 -37.71 -31.03
C LEU A 154 14.62 -38.76 -30.79
N SER A 155 14.27 -40.02 -31.04
CA SER A 155 15.13 -41.17 -30.73
C SER A 155 16.39 -41.16 -31.60
N LYS A 156 17.54 -41.39 -30.96
CA LYS A 156 18.80 -41.66 -31.68
C LYS A 156 18.91 -43.17 -31.92
N LEU A 157 18.95 -43.55 -33.18
CA LEU A 157 19.12 -44.93 -33.61
C LEU A 157 20.46 -45.08 -34.33
N SER A 158 21.10 -46.24 -34.15
CA SER A 158 22.27 -46.62 -34.91
C SER A 158 21.92 -46.96 -36.36
N VAL A 159 22.91 -46.87 -37.24
CA VAL A 159 22.78 -47.25 -38.66
C VAL A 159 22.23 -48.68 -38.79
N GLY A 160 22.70 -49.62 -37.95
CA GLY A 160 22.23 -51.00 -37.94
C GLY A 160 20.76 -51.15 -37.55
N GLU A 161 20.30 -50.41 -36.54
CA GLU A 161 18.88 -50.38 -36.14
C GLU A 161 18.01 -49.79 -37.26
N VAL A 162 18.45 -48.70 -37.89
CA VAL A 162 17.72 -48.08 -39.00
C VAL A 162 17.65 -49.02 -40.20
N MET A 163 18.75 -49.70 -40.56
CA MET A 163 18.75 -50.72 -41.62
C MET A 163 17.78 -51.87 -41.30
N HIS A 164 17.78 -52.34 -40.05
CA HIS A 164 16.91 -53.43 -39.62
C HIS A 164 15.42 -53.05 -39.69
N MET A 165 15.05 -51.86 -39.20
CA MET A 165 13.66 -51.40 -39.20
C MET A 165 13.15 -51.03 -40.59
N SER A 166 14.01 -50.43 -41.41
CA SER A 166 13.60 -49.83 -42.67
C SER A 166 13.76 -50.79 -43.87
N GLY A 167 14.64 -51.80 -43.76
CA GLY A 167 14.95 -52.73 -44.85
C GLY A 167 15.77 -52.11 -45.99
N PHE A 168 16.21 -50.86 -45.85
CA PHE A 168 16.96 -50.14 -46.88
C PHE A 168 18.48 -50.32 -46.75
N SER A 169 19.20 -49.82 -47.76
CA SER A 169 20.64 -49.88 -47.84
C SER A 169 21.32 -49.14 -46.69
N ARG A 170 22.60 -49.48 -46.48
CA ARG A 170 23.46 -48.77 -45.54
C ARG A 170 23.53 -47.27 -45.82
N ASP A 171 23.69 -46.87 -47.09
CA ASP A 171 23.77 -45.47 -47.50
C ASP A 171 22.50 -44.69 -47.12
N TYR A 172 21.33 -45.30 -47.28
CA TYR A 172 20.06 -44.72 -46.83
C TYR A 172 20.05 -44.52 -45.31
N ALA A 173 20.45 -45.55 -44.55
CA ALA A 173 20.47 -45.51 -43.10
C ALA A 173 21.48 -44.47 -42.56
N GLU A 174 22.65 -44.35 -43.18
CA GLU A 174 23.65 -43.33 -42.84
C GLU A 174 23.11 -41.91 -43.12
N GLY A 175 22.44 -41.70 -44.25
CA GLY A 175 21.77 -40.44 -44.58
C GLY A 175 20.66 -40.08 -43.58
N TRP A 176 19.85 -41.06 -43.17
CA TRP A 176 18.81 -40.86 -42.15
C TRP A 176 19.42 -40.48 -40.79
N CYS A 177 20.46 -41.18 -40.33
CA CYS A 177 21.14 -40.87 -39.06
C CYS A 177 21.77 -39.47 -39.10
N ALA A 178 22.41 -39.09 -40.20
CA ALA A 178 22.98 -37.76 -40.37
C ALA A 178 21.90 -36.65 -40.35
N GLY A 179 20.77 -36.88 -41.02
CA GLY A 179 19.62 -35.96 -40.98
C GLY A 179 19.02 -35.84 -39.58
N ASN A 180 18.91 -36.95 -38.85
CA ASN A 180 18.40 -36.97 -37.47
C ASN A 180 19.34 -36.23 -36.50
N ASP A 181 20.66 -36.42 -36.64
CA ASP A 181 21.65 -35.69 -35.85
C ASP A 181 21.62 -34.18 -36.13
N ASN A 182 21.42 -33.77 -37.39
CA ASN A 182 21.22 -32.36 -37.74
C ASN A 182 19.92 -31.79 -37.15
N ALA A 183 18.82 -32.54 -37.19
CA ALA A 183 17.56 -32.12 -36.56
C ALA A 183 17.71 -31.93 -35.04
N ILE A 184 18.40 -32.85 -34.36
CA ILE A 184 18.71 -32.71 -32.92
C ILE A 184 19.56 -31.46 -32.67
N HIS A 185 20.56 -31.19 -33.51
CA HIS A 185 21.39 -29.99 -33.41
C HIS A 185 20.54 -28.70 -33.49
N GLU A 186 19.68 -28.58 -34.51
CA GLU A 186 18.84 -27.40 -34.70
C GLU A 186 17.82 -27.21 -33.57
N ILE A 187 17.22 -28.30 -33.06
CA ILE A 187 16.31 -28.25 -31.91
C ILE A 187 17.03 -27.72 -30.66
N ARG A 188 18.28 -28.13 -30.44
CA ARG A 188 19.12 -27.64 -29.34
C ARG A 188 19.54 -26.19 -29.53
N ALA A 189 19.90 -25.80 -30.76
CA ALA A 189 20.24 -24.41 -31.08
C ALA A 189 19.07 -23.46 -30.79
N ALA A 190 17.82 -23.94 -30.91
CA ALA A 190 16.61 -23.23 -30.52
C ALA A 190 16.30 -23.27 -29.00
N GLY A 191 17.16 -23.89 -28.18
CA GLY A 191 16.98 -23.96 -26.71
C GLY A 191 15.98 -25.03 -26.24
N ILE A 192 15.57 -25.96 -27.10
CA ILE A 192 14.58 -26.98 -26.78
C ILE A 192 15.27 -28.27 -26.34
N LYS A 193 14.80 -28.86 -25.23
CA LYS A 193 15.34 -30.12 -24.67
C LYS A 193 14.87 -31.33 -25.49
N VAL A 194 15.72 -32.34 -25.66
CA VAL A 194 15.40 -33.62 -26.34
C VAL A 194 15.49 -34.80 -25.34
N LYS A 195 14.62 -35.80 -25.45
CA LYS A 195 14.62 -37.01 -24.61
C LYS A 195 15.77 -37.96 -25.00
N GLY A 196 16.29 -38.70 -24.00
CA GLY A 196 17.36 -39.69 -24.23
C GLY A 196 18.77 -39.14 -24.07
N GLU A 197 18.88 -37.91 -23.56
CA GLU A 197 20.01 -37.47 -22.73
C GLU A 197 19.89 -38.05 -21.31
#